data_AF-A0A1V4ZLR0-F1
#
_entry.id   AF-A0A1V4ZLR0-F1
#
_cell.length_a   1.000
_cell.length_b   1.000
_cell.length_c   1.000
_cell.angle_alpha   90.00
_cell.angle_beta   90.00
_cell.angle_gamma   90.00
#
_symmetry.space_group_name_H-M   'P 1'
#
loop_
_entity.id
_entity.type
_entity.pdbx_description
1 polymer ?
#
loop_
_entity_poly.entity_id
_entity_poly.type
_entity_poly.pdbx_seq_one_letter_code
_entity_poly.pdbx_strand_id
1 'polypeptide(L)'
;MKYLAVSILVIAGVLLAGCTGTQQLPPATPVPTATAAPGMSTLPPTTSPPSFTLGDHYLQKSYSLHSETEAVTEQFRVDNPSWGIGFKVLPLSDDLQSCWFEMTITNLDTNRNETFGYGRDKSFELYQQYPMYNPGPYRLTLRGNRVKVDVTAAKRNP
;
A
#
# COMPACT_ATOMS: atom_id res chain seq x y z
N MET A 1 -33.84 -36.28 12.15
CA MET A 1 -32.47 -36.77 12.42
C MET A 1 -31.98 -37.53 11.20
N LYS A 2 -31.09 -36.93 10.42
CA LYS A 2 -30.33 -37.51 9.30
C LYS A 2 -29.22 -36.50 9.00
N TYR A 3 -28.09 -36.96 8.48
CA TYR A 3 -26.82 -36.23 8.27
C TYR A 3 -25.87 -36.25 9.48
N LEU A 4 -25.41 -37.46 9.80
CA LEU A 4 -24.17 -37.68 10.53
C LEU A 4 -23.11 -38.16 9.52
N ALA A 5 -22.10 -37.30 9.32
CA ALA A 5 -20.69 -37.55 8.99
C ALA A 5 -20.28 -38.79 8.17
N VAL A 6 -19.65 -38.57 7.00
CA VAL A 6 -18.56 -39.40 6.41
C VAL A 6 -17.73 -38.49 5.47
N SER A 7 -16.56 -38.00 5.89
CA SER A 7 -15.19 -38.43 5.50
C SER A 7 -14.68 -37.80 4.18
N ILE A 8 -13.69 -36.88 4.23
CA ILE A 8 -12.22 -37.11 4.18
C ILE A 8 -11.70 -37.43 2.75
N LEU A 9 -10.78 -36.56 2.30
CA LEU A 9 -9.73 -36.71 1.29
C LEU A 9 -10.07 -37.38 -0.06
N VAL A 10 -9.95 -36.60 -1.14
CA VAL A 10 -9.39 -37.11 -2.41
C VAL A 10 -8.42 -36.06 -2.97
N ILE A 11 -7.13 -36.25 -2.70
CA ILE A 11 -6.02 -35.69 -3.46
C ILE A 11 -5.44 -36.85 -4.26
N ALA A 12 -5.57 -36.81 -5.59
CA ALA A 12 -4.78 -37.53 -6.59
C ALA A 12 -5.41 -37.23 -7.95
N GLY A 13 -4.71 -36.94 -9.04
CA GLY A 13 -3.29 -36.86 -9.33
C GLY A 13 -3.22 -36.47 -10.80
N VAL A 14 -2.48 -35.41 -11.13
CA VAL A 14 -2.30 -35.01 -12.53
C VAL A 14 -1.13 -35.80 -13.09
N LEU A 15 -1.46 -36.60 -14.10
CA LEU A 15 -0.57 -37.43 -14.91
C LEU A 15 0.52 -36.56 -15.56
N LEU A 16 1.79 -36.82 -15.24
CA LEU A 16 2.93 -36.41 -16.07
C LEU A 16 3.36 -37.63 -16.90
N ALA A 17 3.07 -37.55 -18.20
CA ALA A 17 3.56 -38.45 -19.22
C ALA A 17 4.76 -37.81 -19.95
N GLY A 18 5.78 -38.63 -20.23
CA GLY A 18 6.89 -38.36 -21.15
C GLY A 18 8.13 -37.74 -20.51
N CYS A 19 9.37 -38.10 -20.83
CA CYS A 19 9.92 -39.11 -21.72
C CYS A 19 11.36 -39.36 -21.24
N THR A 20 11.80 -40.61 -21.27
CA THR A 20 13.19 -41.01 -21.07
C THR A 20 14.06 -40.47 -22.20
N GLY A 21 15.02 -39.62 -21.88
CA GLY A 21 16.13 -39.23 -22.75
C GLY A 21 17.43 -39.29 -21.95
N THR A 22 18.24 -40.31 -22.18
CA THR A 22 19.62 -40.41 -21.70
C THR A 22 20.44 -39.27 -22.31
N GLN A 23 20.95 -38.36 -21.48
CA GLN A 23 21.91 -37.35 -21.92
C GLN A 23 23.21 -37.49 -21.10
N GLN A 24 24.26 -37.85 -21.83
CA GLN A 24 25.64 -37.97 -21.38
C GLN A 24 26.18 -36.59 -20.97
N LEU A 25 26.74 -36.47 -19.76
CA LEU A 25 27.43 -35.25 -19.31
C LEU A 25 28.76 -35.08 -20.06
N PRO A 26 29.05 -33.91 -20.68
CA PRO A 26 30.40 -33.56 -21.10
C PRO A 26 31.28 -33.13 -19.92
N PRO A 27 32.62 -33.30 -20.03
CA PRO A 27 33.57 -33.04 -18.94
C PRO A 27 33.70 -31.54 -18.61
N ALA A 28 33.97 -31.26 -17.33
CA ALA A 28 34.11 -29.92 -16.78
C ALA A 28 35.23 -29.11 -17.43
N THR A 29 34.90 -27.91 -17.90
CA THR A 29 35.85 -26.90 -18.36
C THR A 29 36.25 -26.02 -17.15
N PRO A 30 37.54 -25.69 -16.95
CA PRO A 30 37.96 -24.83 -15.85
C PRO A 30 37.42 -23.40 -16.04
N VAL A 31 36.79 -22.88 -14.98
CA VAL A 31 36.26 -21.50 -14.89
C VAL A 31 37.43 -20.52 -14.78
N PRO A 32 37.52 -19.47 -15.61
CA PRO A 32 38.46 -18.38 -15.36
C PRO A 32 37.99 -17.52 -14.18
N THR A 33 38.92 -17.30 -13.23
CA THR A 33 38.79 -16.39 -12.09
C THR A 33 38.40 -14.99 -12.56
N ALA A 34 37.18 -14.56 -12.26
CA ALA A 34 36.76 -13.19 -12.44
C ALA A 34 37.40 -12.31 -11.34
N THR A 35 38.23 -11.37 -11.77
CA THR A 35 38.77 -10.28 -10.97
C THR A 35 37.63 -9.48 -10.33
N ALA A 36 37.65 -9.36 -9.01
CA ALA A 36 36.69 -8.56 -8.26
C ALA A 36 36.74 -7.09 -8.69
N ALA A 37 35.64 -6.59 -9.24
CA ALA A 37 35.40 -5.16 -9.40
C ALA A 37 35.16 -4.54 -8.00
N PRO A 38 35.66 -3.33 -7.73
CA PRO A 38 35.43 -2.66 -6.45
C PRO A 38 33.93 -2.46 -6.22
N GLY A 39 33.48 -2.88 -5.05
CA GLY A 39 32.08 -2.91 -4.65
C GLY A 39 31.41 -1.55 -4.78
N MET A 40 30.31 -1.51 -5.53
CA MET A 40 29.30 -0.48 -5.32
C MET A 40 28.71 -0.70 -3.93
N SER A 41 29.03 0.21 -3.01
CA SER A 41 28.33 0.36 -1.75
C SER A 41 26.86 0.63 -2.06
N THR A 42 26.01 -0.37 -1.80
CA THR A 42 24.57 -0.18 -1.72
C THR A 42 24.28 0.58 -0.43
N LEU A 43 24.32 1.92 -0.52
CA LEU A 43 23.71 2.77 0.50
C LEU A 43 22.25 2.30 0.65
N PRO A 44 21.78 1.99 1.87
CA PRO A 44 20.36 1.74 2.09
C PRO A 44 19.59 2.98 1.66
N PRO A 45 18.36 2.85 1.11
CA PRO A 45 17.52 4.02 0.84
C PRO A 45 17.08 4.62 2.18
N THR A 46 17.91 5.47 2.78
CA THR A 46 17.48 6.45 3.78
C THR A 46 16.87 7.65 3.05
N THR A 47 15.86 7.40 2.22
CA THR A 47 15.00 8.48 1.76
C THR A 47 14.04 8.78 2.90
N SER A 48 14.50 9.57 3.87
CA SER A 48 13.58 10.29 4.75
C SER A 48 12.56 10.96 3.82
N PRO A 49 11.25 10.71 3.98
CA PRO A 49 10.26 11.38 3.15
C PRO A 49 10.47 12.89 3.29
N PRO A 50 10.32 13.67 2.20
CA PRO A 50 10.54 15.11 2.25
C PRO A 50 9.68 15.70 3.37
N SER A 51 10.32 16.36 4.34
CA SER A 51 9.61 17.09 5.38
C SER A 51 9.03 18.35 4.76
N PHE A 52 7.71 18.47 4.74
CA PHE A 52 7.00 19.69 4.38
C PHE A 52 5.96 19.97 5.45
N THR A 53 5.51 21.22 5.55
CA THR A 53 4.35 21.57 6.37
C THR A 53 3.12 21.78 5.48
N LEU A 54 1.94 21.45 6.02
CA LEU A 54 0.66 21.69 5.35
C LEU A 54 0.25 23.15 5.62
N GLY A 55 0.08 23.93 4.56
CA GLY A 55 -0.33 25.34 4.58
C GLY A 55 -1.82 25.51 4.32
N ASP A 56 -2.20 26.32 3.33
CA ASP A 56 -3.60 26.58 2.98
C ASP A 56 -4.36 25.29 2.61
N HIS A 57 -5.47 25.04 3.28
CA HIS A 57 -6.24 23.80 3.17
C HIS A 57 -7.20 23.81 1.96
N TYR A 58 -7.19 22.71 1.20
CA TYR A 58 -8.27 22.35 0.27
C TYR A 58 -9.33 21.48 0.95
N LEU A 59 -8.89 20.65 1.90
CA LEU A 59 -9.73 19.76 2.70
C LEU A 59 -9.12 19.64 4.11
N GLN A 60 -9.93 19.80 5.15
CA GLN A 60 -9.55 19.51 6.52
C GLN A 60 -10.77 19.00 7.27
N LYS A 61 -10.84 17.70 7.53
CA LYS A 61 -12.01 17.04 8.14
C LYS A 61 -11.61 15.83 8.96
N SER A 62 -12.40 15.52 9.96
CA SER A 62 -12.27 14.32 10.80
C SER A 62 -13.37 13.32 10.46
N TYR A 63 -13.01 12.04 10.40
CA TYR A 63 -13.91 10.92 10.09
C TYR A 63 -13.86 9.90 11.21
N SER A 64 -14.99 9.25 11.49
CA SER A 64 -15.08 8.10 12.40
C SER A 64 -15.62 6.93 11.61
N LEU A 65 -14.79 5.90 11.41
CA LEU A 65 -15.10 4.74 10.58
C LEU A 65 -15.24 3.53 11.49
N HIS A 66 -16.43 2.93 11.53
CA HIS A 66 -16.79 1.92 12.54
C HIS A 66 -16.98 0.51 11.97
N SER A 67 -16.99 0.36 10.64
CA SER A 67 -17.32 -0.90 9.96
C SER A 67 -16.54 -1.07 8.66
N GLU A 68 -16.15 -2.30 8.33
CA GLU A 68 -15.40 -2.62 7.10
C GLU A 68 -16.13 -2.32 5.78
N THR A 69 -17.44 -2.12 5.87
CA THR A 69 -18.31 -1.81 4.74
C THR A 69 -18.53 -0.31 4.56
N GLU A 70 -18.12 0.50 5.53
CA GLU A 70 -18.26 1.95 5.48
C GLU A 70 -17.26 2.54 4.48
N ALA A 71 -17.75 3.42 3.62
CA ALA A 71 -16.94 4.17 2.68
C ALA A 71 -17.44 5.61 2.62
N VAL A 72 -16.53 6.56 2.80
CA VAL A 72 -16.81 7.99 2.67
C VAL A 72 -16.08 8.50 1.44
N THR A 73 -16.74 9.37 0.66
CA THR A 73 -16.14 9.97 -0.52
C THR A 73 -16.21 11.48 -0.43
N GLU A 74 -15.09 12.14 -0.74
CA GLU A 74 -14.99 13.60 -0.82
C GLU A 74 -14.41 13.97 -2.18
N GLN A 75 -14.76 15.16 -2.67
CA GLN A 75 -14.16 15.73 -3.86
C GLN A 75 -13.69 17.15 -3.56
N PHE A 76 -12.52 17.49 -4.05
CA PHE A 76 -11.93 18.82 -3.92
C PHE A 76 -11.11 19.15 -5.15
N ARG A 77 -10.82 20.43 -5.36
CA ARG A 77 -10.00 20.89 -6.47
C ARG A 77 -8.72 21.52 -5.94
N VAL A 78 -7.61 21.14 -6.55
CA VAL A 78 -6.28 21.66 -6.26
C VAL A 78 -5.86 22.60 -7.38
N ASP A 79 -5.38 23.78 -7.01
CA ASP A 79 -4.89 24.80 -7.95
C ASP A 79 -3.35 24.95 -7.93
N ASN A 80 -2.66 24.42 -6.91
CA ASN A 80 -1.21 24.49 -6.76
C ASN A 80 -0.54 23.12 -7.01
N PRO A 81 0.49 23.03 -7.87
CA PRO A 81 1.24 21.77 -8.07
C PRO A 81 1.99 21.32 -6.83
N SER A 82 2.36 22.23 -5.92
CA SER A 82 2.98 21.94 -4.64
C SER A 82 1.91 21.78 -3.56
N TRP A 83 1.31 20.61 -3.50
CA TRP A 83 0.33 20.25 -2.47
C TRP A 83 0.62 18.87 -1.89
N GLY A 84 -0.06 18.50 -0.82
CA GLY A 84 0.14 17.23 -0.15
C GLY A 84 -1.09 16.82 0.63
N ILE A 85 -1.10 15.55 1.02
CA ILE A 85 -2.10 15.01 1.93
C ILE A 85 -1.40 14.54 3.20
N GLY A 86 -2.03 14.76 4.34
CA GLY A 86 -1.63 14.20 5.61
C GLY A 86 -2.85 13.60 6.30
N PHE A 87 -2.60 12.56 7.08
CA PHE A 87 -3.63 12.02 7.96
C PHE A 87 -3.05 11.64 9.31
N LYS A 88 -3.88 11.81 10.34
CA LYS A 88 -3.61 11.34 11.70
C LYS A 88 -4.66 10.32 12.10
N VAL A 89 -4.19 9.15 12.49
CA VAL A 89 -5.01 8.02 12.91
C VAL A 89 -5.09 7.98 14.43
N LEU A 90 -6.30 7.82 14.94
CA LEU A 90 -6.61 7.45 16.31
C LEU A 90 -7.32 6.10 16.31
N PRO A 91 -6.62 5.00 16.65
CA PRO A 91 -7.21 3.68 16.82
C PRO A 91 -8.30 3.72 17.90
N LEU A 92 -9.45 3.07 17.65
CA LEU A 92 -10.51 2.90 18.65
C LEU A 92 -10.53 1.48 19.25
N SER A 93 -9.53 0.66 18.91
CA SER A 93 -9.39 -0.73 19.33
C SER A 93 -7.91 -1.11 19.34
N ASP A 94 -7.49 -1.87 20.34
CA ASP A 94 -6.12 -2.39 20.46
C ASP A 94 -5.89 -3.63 19.56
N ASP A 95 -6.97 -4.25 19.08
CA ASP A 95 -6.88 -5.33 18.09
C ASP A 95 -6.49 -4.76 16.71
N LEU A 96 -5.21 -4.91 16.39
CA LEU A 96 -4.59 -4.47 15.13
C LEU A 96 -5.14 -5.18 13.89
N GLN A 97 -5.78 -6.36 14.03
CA GLN A 97 -6.39 -7.05 12.90
C GLN A 97 -7.72 -6.40 12.49
N SER A 98 -8.45 -5.84 13.46
CA SER A 98 -9.74 -5.17 13.21
C SER A 98 -9.65 -3.65 13.15
N CYS A 99 -8.55 -3.03 13.58
CA CYS A 99 -8.34 -1.59 13.49
C CYS A 99 -7.48 -1.22 12.28
N TRP A 100 -8.09 -0.61 11.25
CA TRP A 100 -7.37 -0.24 10.03
C TRP A 100 -8.03 0.95 9.32
N PHE A 101 -7.25 1.62 8.48
CA PHE A 101 -7.68 2.75 7.65
C PHE A 101 -7.04 2.68 6.27
N GLU A 102 -7.82 3.02 5.23
CA GLU A 102 -7.36 3.12 3.86
C GLU A 102 -7.94 4.38 3.21
N MET A 103 -7.08 5.07 2.46
CA MET A 103 -7.41 6.28 1.73
C MET A 103 -6.91 6.16 0.30
N THR A 104 -7.83 6.15 -0.65
CA THR A 104 -7.53 6.22 -2.08
C THR A 104 -7.76 7.63 -2.60
N ILE A 105 -6.73 8.20 -3.21
CA ILE A 105 -6.79 9.48 -3.91
C ILE A 105 -6.82 9.21 -5.40
N THR A 106 -7.85 9.70 -6.09
CA THR A 106 -7.99 9.64 -7.54
C THR A 106 -7.84 11.05 -8.12
N ASN A 107 -6.88 11.26 -9.01
CA ASN A 107 -6.92 12.43 -9.89
C ASN A 107 -7.96 12.19 -10.99
N LEU A 108 -9.00 13.01 -11.06
CA LEU A 108 -10.14 12.78 -11.95
C LEU A 108 -9.84 13.14 -13.43
N ASP A 109 -8.80 13.92 -13.70
CA ASP A 109 -8.37 14.22 -15.07
C ASP A 109 -7.61 13.04 -15.69
N THR A 110 -6.76 12.37 -14.89
CA THR A 110 -5.86 11.29 -15.35
C THR A 110 -6.33 9.90 -14.97
N ASN A 111 -7.33 9.78 -14.09
CA ASN A 111 -7.77 8.53 -13.43
C ASN A 111 -6.65 7.78 -12.68
N ARG A 112 -5.53 8.44 -12.39
CA ARG A 112 -4.45 7.86 -11.59
C ARG A 112 -4.90 7.79 -10.13
N ASN A 113 -4.70 6.62 -9.53
CA ASN A 113 -5.03 6.33 -8.15
C ASN A 113 -3.78 6.07 -7.32
N GLU A 114 -3.76 6.60 -6.11
CA GLU A 114 -2.75 6.29 -5.09
C GLU A 114 -3.46 5.95 -3.79
N THR A 115 -3.05 4.86 -3.14
CA THR A 115 -3.69 4.34 -1.93
C THR A 115 -2.70 4.32 -0.78
N PHE A 116 -3.09 4.96 0.32
CA PHE A 116 -2.34 5.07 1.57
C PHE A 116 -3.18 4.55 2.74
N GLY A 117 -2.59 4.34 3.91
CA GLY A 117 -3.38 3.88 5.04
C GLY A 117 -2.60 3.53 6.31
N TYR A 118 -3.31 2.89 7.22
CA TYR A 118 -2.82 2.43 8.51
C TYR A 118 -3.31 1.00 8.79
N GLY A 119 -2.42 0.15 9.30
CA GLY A 119 -2.72 -1.24 9.64
C GLY A 119 -2.80 -2.16 8.41
N ARG A 120 -3.16 -3.43 8.64
CA ARG A 120 -3.15 -4.50 7.61
C ARG A 120 -1.79 -4.60 6.90
N ASP A 121 -1.75 -4.27 5.62
CA ASP A 121 -0.57 -4.28 4.74
C ASP A 121 0.11 -2.89 4.65
N LYS A 122 -0.32 -1.92 5.47
CA LYS A 122 0.20 -0.54 5.51
C LYS A 122 1.03 -0.27 6.76
N SER A 123 1.61 0.93 6.84
CA SER A 123 2.35 1.41 8.01
C SER A 123 1.48 1.43 9.27
N PHE A 124 2.10 1.27 10.45
CA PHE A 124 1.46 1.49 11.75
C PHE A 124 1.78 2.89 12.32
N GLU A 125 2.37 3.78 11.52
CA GLU A 125 2.57 5.17 11.92
C GLU A 125 1.23 5.91 12.01
N LEU A 126 1.01 6.54 13.17
CA LEU A 126 -0.23 7.27 13.45
C LEU A 126 -0.34 8.59 12.70
N TYR A 127 0.77 9.15 12.23
CA TYR A 127 0.78 10.35 11.42
C TYR A 127 1.62 10.11 10.17
N GLN A 128 1.01 10.33 9.01
CA GLN A 128 1.67 10.11 7.72
C GLN A 128 1.32 11.28 6.79
N GLN A 129 2.28 11.66 5.95
CA GLN A 129 2.12 12.73 4.98
C GLN A 129 2.79 12.37 3.65
N TYR A 130 2.14 12.75 2.55
CA TYR A 130 2.57 12.42 1.21
C TYR A 130 2.56 13.66 0.32
N PRO A 131 3.68 13.98 -0.34
CA PRO A 131 3.73 15.06 -1.30
C PRO A 131 3.02 14.66 -2.59
N MET A 132 2.26 15.60 -3.14
CA MET A 132 1.58 15.47 -4.42
C MET A 132 2.09 16.56 -5.38
N TYR A 133 1.96 16.32 -6.69
CA TYR A 133 2.69 17.12 -7.70
C TYR A 133 1.83 17.65 -8.86
N ASN A 134 0.57 17.21 -8.97
CA ASN A 134 -0.32 17.62 -10.05
C ASN A 134 -1.52 18.40 -9.49
N PRO A 135 -1.88 19.56 -10.05
CA PRO A 135 -3.16 20.19 -9.76
C PRO A 135 -4.30 19.46 -10.47
N GLY A 136 -5.54 19.82 -10.16
CA GLY A 136 -6.72 19.25 -10.80
C GLY A 136 -7.84 18.90 -9.82
N PRO A 137 -8.94 18.32 -10.33
CA PRO A 137 -9.99 17.76 -9.51
C PRO A 137 -9.57 16.39 -8.95
N TYR A 138 -9.80 16.21 -7.66
CA TYR A 138 -9.47 15.00 -6.92
C TYR A 138 -10.70 14.41 -6.26
N ARG A 139 -10.76 13.08 -6.21
CA ARG A 139 -11.69 12.33 -5.36
C ARG A 139 -10.91 11.57 -4.32
N LEU A 140 -11.35 11.70 -3.07
CA LEU A 140 -10.85 10.95 -1.93
C LEU A 140 -11.88 9.88 -1.57
N THR A 141 -11.46 8.63 -1.47
CA THR A 141 -12.28 7.53 -0.95
C THR A 141 -11.64 7.02 0.33
N LEU A 142 -12.37 7.09 1.44
CA LEU A 142 -11.93 6.70 2.77
C LEU A 142 -12.68 5.43 3.18
N ARG A 143 -11.93 4.44 3.66
CA ARG A 143 -12.46 3.20 4.24
C ARG A 143 -11.70 2.89 5.52
N GLY A 144 -12.33 2.16 6.43
CA GLY A 144 -11.67 1.82 7.67
C GLY A 144 -12.60 1.12 8.63
N ASN A 145 -12.04 0.65 9.73
CA ASN A 145 -12.79 -0.04 10.77
C ASN A 145 -12.21 0.33 12.13
N ARG A 146 -13.08 0.68 13.07
CA ARG A 146 -12.75 1.05 14.45
C ARG A 146 -11.65 2.12 14.54
N VAL A 147 -11.78 3.18 13.76
CA VAL A 147 -10.75 4.21 13.66
C VAL A 147 -11.36 5.60 13.55
N LYS A 148 -10.72 6.61 14.17
CA LYS A 148 -10.93 8.01 13.83
C LYS A 148 -9.74 8.53 13.06
N VAL A 149 -9.98 9.33 12.03
CA VAL A 149 -8.92 9.88 11.19
C VAL A 149 -9.15 11.35 10.91
N ASP A 150 -8.16 12.17 11.21
CA ASP A 150 -8.09 13.55 10.77
C ASP A 150 -7.36 13.57 9.42
N VAL A 151 -8.02 14.03 8.37
CA VAL A 151 -7.44 14.12 7.02
C VAL A 151 -7.33 15.57 6.60
N THR A 152 -6.15 15.91 6.08
CA THR A 152 -5.82 17.24 5.60
C THR A 152 -5.21 17.16 4.21
N ALA A 153 -5.81 17.84 3.23
CA ALA A 153 -5.18 18.15 1.95
C ALA A 153 -4.89 19.65 1.89
N ALA A 154 -3.65 20.03 1.62
CA ALA A 154 -3.23 21.43 1.67
C ALA A 154 -2.09 21.72 0.68
N LYS A 155 -1.86 23.01 0.42
CA LYS A 155 -0.60 23.47 -0.19
C LYS A 155 0.57 23.03 0.68
N ARG A 156 1.69 22.67 0.05
CA ARG A 156 2.94 22.41 0.77
C ARG A 156 3.68 23.72 0.96
N ASN A 157 4.04 23.99 2.20
CA ASN A 157 5.05 24.98 2.53
C ASN A 157 6.39 24.24 2.69
N PRO A 158 7.43 24.63 1.93
CA PRO A 158 8.77 24.07 2.08
C PRO A 158 9.35 24.35 3.47
#